data_AF-V5F286-F1
#
_entry.id   AF-V5F286-F1
#
_cell.length_a   1.000
_cell.length_b   1.000
_cell.length_c   1.000
_cell.angle_alpha   90.00
_cell.angle_beta   90.00
_cell.angle_gamma   90.00
#
_symmetry.space_group_name_H-M   'P 1'
#
loop_
_entity.id
_entity.type
_entity.pdbx_description
1 polymer ?
#
loop_
_entity_poly.entity_id
_entity_poly.type
_entity_poly.pdbx_seq_one_letter_code
_entity_poly.pdbx_strand_id
1 'polypeptide(L)'
;MPASVATNGDAVMALDTVPSLISARSANTLISENRPTRIQAETLLILNGLLDELLLAIISSAKSLATDRIKTDGVLKVLGSNLLAKDAVLEAELELRSYLEGRRAEGARVPLGLMATSRLDGTDGFPVQSAYKALQTRCLSYCTLSDSHDDDVPKDQNIMSSDGRPIATVTPGAAIYVTALLEYIGEHILQNVSRVIERDNSDEASLYDLRAAITEDEQLNPLFTKLSIRSEMARRIDVLESRRRKITEDGAGRGVRSDARVVKPWHVPTENDFDEAAGPNLFSSKRISHF
;
A
#
# COMPACT_ATOMS: atom_id res chain seq x y z
N MET A 1 -13.06 -41.43 5.86
CA MET A 1 -11.95 -40.83 5.11
C MET A 1 -11.95 -39.35 5.42
N PRO A 2 -11.13 -38.83 6.36
CA PRO A 2 -11.07 -37.40 6.60
C PRO A 2 -10.21 -36.74 5.53
N ALA A 3 -10.78 -35.79 4.81
CA ALA A 3 -10.09 -34.97 3.84
C ALA A 3 -9.09 -34.06 4.57
N SER A 4 -7.85 -34.11 4.14
CA SER A 4 -6.74 -33.27 4.60
C SER A 4 -7.05 -31.80 4.34
N VAL A 5 -7.12 -31.01 5.42
CA VAL A 5 -7.11 -29.55 5.37
C VAL A 5 -5.75 -29.13 4.84
N ALA A 6 -5.72 -28.65 3.59
CA ALA A 6 -4.56 -27.97 3.05
C ALA A 6 -4.37 -26.65 3.82
N THR A 7 -3.28 -26.56 4.56
CA THR A 7 -2.77 -25.33 5.13
C THR A 7 -2.44 -24.36 4.00
N ASN A 8 -3.14 -23.23 3.92
CA ASN A 8 -2.80 -22.11 3.05
C ASN A 8 -1.43 -21.57 3.48
N GLY A 9 -0.37 -22.06 2.82
CA GLY A 9 0.97 -21.52 2.92
C GLY A 9 1.09 -20.23 2.10
N ASP A 10 1.68 -19.21 2.73
CA ASP A 10 2.37 -18.07 2.15
C ASP A 10 2.02 -17.73 0.70
N ALA A 11 0.92 -17.00 0.51
CA ALA A 11 0.75 -16.21 -0.70
C ALA A 11 1.83 -15.12 -0.69
N VAL A 12 2.97 -15.40 -1.31
CA VAL A 12 3.99 -14.38 -1.59
C VAL A 12 3.31 -13.28 -2.39
N MET A 13 3.19 -12.08 -1.81
CA MET A 13 2.68 -10.90 -2.50
C MET A 13 3.55 -10.65 -3.73
N ALA A 14 2.95 -10.82 -4.91
CA ALA A 14 3.59 -10.56 -6.18
C ALA A 14 3.63 -9.03 -6.37
N LEU A 15 4.78 -8.42 -6.05
CA LEU A 15 4.96 -6.96 -6.01
C LEU A 15 4.80 -6.29 -7.38
N ASP A 16 4.94 -7.04 -8.47
CA ASP A 16 4.63 -6.63 -9.84
C ASP A 16 3.14 -6.33 -10.08
N THR A 17 2.26 -6.78 -9.17
CA THR A 17 0.81 -6.54 -9.24
C THR A 17 0.29 -5.57 -8.18
N VAL A 18 1.18 -4.94 -7.42
CA VAL A 18 0.81 -4.02 -6.35
C VAL A 18 0.24 -2.72 -6.93
N PRO A 19 -0.94 -2.28 -6.48
CA PRO A 19 -1.53 -1.03 -6.94
C PRO A 19 -0.70 0.17 -6.44
N SER A 20 -0.49 1.15 -7.32
CA SER A 20 0.19 2.41 -6.98
C SER A 20 -0.79 3.36 -6.30
N LEU A 21 -1.18 3.05 -5.06
CA LEU A 21 -2.10 3.89 -4.28
C LEU A 21 -1.47 5.25 -3.99
N ILE A 22 -0.20 5.26 -3.61
CA ILE A 22 0.61 6.46 -3.45
C ILE A 22 1.57 6.56 -4.64
N SER A 23 1.50 7.65 -5.38
CA SER A 23 2.43 7.94 -6.47
C SER A 23 3.74 8.51 -5.96
N ALA A 24 4.79 8.41 -6.79
CA ALA A 24 6.08 9.01 -6.45
C ALA A 24 5.98 10.53 -6.31
N ARG A 25 5.09 11.18 -7.06
CA ARG A 25 4.83 12.62 -6.95
C ARG A 25 4.27 12.96 -5.57
N SER A 26 3.20 12.29 -5.17
CA SER A 26 2.53 12.54 -3.89
C SER A 26 3.44 12.22 -2.71
N ALA A 27 4.13 11.08 -2.76
CA ALA A 27 5.10 10.70 -1.75
C ALA A 27 6.21 11.76 -1.60
N ASN A 28 6.82 12.20 -2.71
CA ASN A 28 7.88 13.22 -2.68
C ASN A 28 7.40 14.55 -2.12
N THR A 29 6.16 14.98 -2.45
CA THR A 29 5.56 16.19 -1.87
C THR A 29 5.46 16.08 -0.35
N LEU A 30 4.96 14.95 0.16
CA LEU A 30 4.74 14.73 1.60
C LEU A 30 6.05 14.66 2.40
N ILE A 31 7.08 13.98 1.88
CA ILE A 31 8.38 13.84 2.59
C ILE A 31 9.31 15.04 2.39
N SER A 32 8.91 16.03 1.58
CA SER A 32 9.75 17.20 1.27
C SER A 32 9.35 18.47 2.00
N GLU A 33 8.49 18.38 3.02
CA GLU A 33 7.96 19.55 3.74
C GLU A 33 9.08 20.42 4.32
N ASN A 34 10.09 19.80 4.95
CA ASN A 34 11.18 20.52 5.62
C ASN A 34 12.47 20.63 4.79
N ARG A 35 12.64 19.77 3.78
CA ARG A 35 13.81 19.73 2.90
C ARG A 35 13.47 19.01 1.59
N PRO A 36 14.13 19.31 0.46
CA PRO A 36 13.97 18.51 -0.74
C PRO A 36 14.45 17.06 -0.51
N THR A 37 13.51 16.11 -0.52
CA THR A 37 13.77 14.68 -0.28
C THR A 37 13.21 13.86 -1.44
N ARG A 38 13.77 12.67 -1.67
CA ARG A 38 13.36 11.79 -2.78
C ARG A 38 13.09 10.38 -2.32
N ILE A 39 11.93 9.85 -2.63
CA ILE A 39 11.62 8.45 -2.36
C ILE A 39 12.23 7.52 -3.41
N GLN A 40 12.92 6.48 -2.94
CA GLN A 40 13.43 5.43 -3.80
C GLN A 40 12.26 4.56 -4.28
N ALA A 41 12.32 4.08 -5.54
CA ALA A 41 11.28 3.25 -6.14
C ALA A 41 10.96 2.01 -5.28
N GLU A 42 12.01 1.37 -4.76
CA GLU A 42 11.94 0.23 -3.84
C GLU A 42 11.15 0.55 -2.56
N THR A 43 11.43 1.70 -1.94
CA THR A 43 10.74 2.16 -0.74
C THR A 43 9.25 2.34 -1.01
N LEU A 44 8.92 2.98 -2.13
CA LEU A 44 7.53 3.26 -2.50
C LEU A 44 6.77 1.99 -2.88
N LEU A 45 7.42 1.04 -3.56
CA LEU A 45 6.85 -0.27 -3.88
C LEU A 45 6.45 -1.02 -2.61
N ILE A 46 7.32 -1.05 -1.61
CA ILE A 46 7.05 -1.71 -0.32
C ILE A 46 5.96 -0.97 0.48
N LEU A 47 5.94 0.36 0.45
CA LEU A 47 4.87 1.15 1.06
C LEU A 47 3.50 0.83 0.45
N ASN A 48 3.40 0.84 -0.87
CA ASN A 48 2.15 0.49 -1.55
C ASN A 48 1.75 -0.97 -1.30
N GLY A 49 2.72 -1.90 -1.25
CA GLY A 49 2.47 -3.29 -0.89
C GLY A 49 1.95 -3.46 0.53
N LEU A 50 2.44 -2.65 1.48
CA LEU A 50 1.96 -2.63 2.85
C LEU A 50 0.50 -2.15 2.93
N LEU A 51 0.15 -1.07 2.21
CA LEU A 51 -1.22 -0.54 2.18
C LEU A 51 -2.18 -1.53 1.51
N ASP A 52 -1.73 -2.23 0.47
CA ASP A 52 -2.50 -3.26 -0.20
C ASP A 52 -2.75 -4.51 0.69
N GLU A 53 -1.72 -4.96 1.40
CA GLU A 53 -1.87 -6.04 2.39
C GLU A 53 -2.76 -5.63 3.56
N LEU A 54 -2.67 -4.37 4.01
CA LEU A 54 -3.56 -3.82 5.03
C LEU A 54 -5.03 -3.82 4.56
N LEU A 55 -5.29 -3.43 3.31
CA LEU A 55 -6.63 -3.51 2.74
C LEU A 55 -7.17 -4.94 2.81
N LEU A 56 -6.38 -5.93 2.39
CA LEU A 56 -6.76 -7.33 2.49
C LEU A 56 -7.02 -7.76 3.94
N ALA A 57 -6.19 -7.33 4.90
CA ALA A 57 -6.37 -7.63 6.31
C ALA A 57 -7.67 -7.03 6.88
N ILE A 58 -7.99 -5.78 6.54
CA ILE A 58 -9.23 -5.09 6.94
C ILE A 58 -10.44 -5.86 6.41
N ILE A 59 -10.47 -6.20 5.12
CA ILE A 59 -11.61 -6.90 4.50
C ILE A 59 -11.73 -8.34 5.00
N SER A 60 -10.60 -9.02 5.24
CA SER A 60 -10.60 -10.36 5.82
C SER A 60 -11.15 -10.37 7.25
N SER A 61 -10.87 -9.33 8.03
CA SER A 61 -11.33 -9.19 9.41
C SER A 61 -12.80 -8.77 9.49
N ALA A 62 -13.21 -7.79 8.66
CA ALA A 62 -14.57 -7.27 8.64
C ALA A 62 -15.57 -8.23 7.97
N LYS A 63 -15.12 -9.01 6.97
CA LYS A 63 -15.95 -9.85 6.10
C LYS A 63 -17.18 -9.10 5.58
N SER A 64 -17.00 -7.82 5.27
CA SER A 64 -18.09 -6.91 4.92
C SER A 64 -17.58 -5.69 4.17
N LEU A 65 -18.45 -5.07 3.36
CA LEU A 65 -18.24 -3.74 2.81
C LEU A 65 -19.04 -2.64 3.51
N ALA A 66 -19.80 -2.99 4.55
CA ALA A 66 -20.52 -2.01 5.35
C ALA A 66 -19.53 -1.20 6.19
N THR A 67 -19.62 0.13 6.13
CA THR A 67 -18.61 1.02 6.73
C THR A 67 -18.56 0.91 8.25
N ASP A 68 -19.68 0.59 8.90
CA ASP A 68 -19.75 0.28 10.34
C ASP A 68 -18.98 -0.99 10.71
N ARG A 69 -19.04 -2.04 9.88
CA ARG A 69 -18.25 -3.26 10.06
C ARG A 69 -16.79 -3.07 9.67
N ILE A 70 -16.50 -2.34 8.59
CA ILE A 70 -15.12 -1.97 8.24
C ILE A 70 -14.48 -1.19 9.39
N LYS A 71 -15.21 -0.26 9.99
CA LYS A 71 -14.75 0.48 11.19
C LYS A 71 -14.47 -0.45 12.36
N THR A 72 -15.48 -1.21 12.81
CA THR A 72 -15.43 -1.95 14.08
C THR A 72 -14.66 -3.27 13.97
N ASP A 73 -15.05 -4.12 13.03
CA ASP A 73 -14.50 -5.45 12.82
C ASP A 73 -13.26 -5.44 11.89
N GLY A 74 -13.07 -4.38 11.09
CA GLY A 74 -11.92 -4.20 10.21
C GLY A 74 -10.80 -3.40 10.88
N VAL A 75 -10.79 -2.09 10.68
CA VAL A 75 -9.70 -1.17 11.05
C VAL A 75 -9.42 -1.18 12.55
N LEU A 76 -10.42 -0.93 13.39
CA LEU A 76 -10.23 -0.88 14.85
C LEU A 76 -9.77 -2.23 15.42
N LYS A 77 -10.13 -3.35 14.79
CA LYS A 77 -9.68 -4.67 15.22
C LYS A 77 -8.27 -4.99 14.73
N VAL A 78 -7.98 -4.74 13.46
CA VAL A 78 -6.68 -5.02 12.82
C VAL A 78 -5.56 -4.18 13.44
N LEU A 79 -5.81 -2.90 13.70
CA LEU A 79 -4.85 -1.97 14.32
C LEU A 79 -4.92 -1.95 15.86
N GLY A 80 -5.73 -2.81 16.48
CA GLY A 80 -5.80 -2.91 17.95
C GLY A 80 -6.41 -1.67 18.64
N SER A 81 -7.25 -0.92 17.93
CA SER A 81 -8.01 0.23 18.45
C SER A 81 -7.12 1.33 19.05
N ASN A 82 -5.88 1.43 18.56
CA ASN A 82 -4.95 2.49 18.90
C ASN A 82 -5.42 3.84 18.33
N LEU A 83 -4.69 4.92 18.64
CA LEU A 83 -5.08 6.28 18.24
C LEU A 83 -5.01 6.47 16.70
N LEU A 84 -3.98 5.96 16.02
CA LEU A 84 -3.92 5.94 14.54
C LEU A 84 -5.19 5.35 13.90
N ALA A 85 -5.68 4.23 14.42
CA ALA A 85 -6.90 3.59 13.92
C ALA A 85 -8.15 4.46 14.10
N LYS A 86 -8.23 5.19 15.22
CA LYS A 86 -9.36 6.08 15.53
C LYS A 86 -9.33 7.33 14.66
N ASP A 87 -8.15 7.89 14.45
CA ASP A 87 -7.98 9.09 13.64
C ASP A 87 -8.21 8.78 12.16
N ALA A 88 -7.73 7.63 11.66
CA ALA A 88 -8.05 7.15 10.31
C ALA A 88 -9.57 6.98 10.11
N VAL A 89 -10.26 6.38 11.10
CA VAL A 89 -11.72 6.23 11.06
C VAL A 89 -12.44 7.57 11.06
N LEU A 90 -11.94 8.55 11.83
CA LEU A 90 -12.51 9.89 11.87
C LEU A 90 -12.37 10.56 10.50
N GLU A 91 -11.20 10.51 9.89
CA GLU A 91 -10.95 11.06 8.56
C GLU A 91 -11.88 10.43 7.52
N ALA A 92 -11.97 9.10 7.52
CA ALA A 92 -12.87 8.38 6.62
C ALA A 92 -14.35 8.70 6.82
N GLU A 93 -14.78 8.95 8.06
CA GLU A 93 -16.14 9.41 8.34
C GLU A 93 -16.39 10.83 7.82
N LEU A 94 -15.40 11.73 7.93
CA LEU A 94 -15.50 13.09 7.40
C LEU A 94 -15.60 13.09 5.88
N GLU A 95 -14.74 12.33 5.20
CA GLU A 95 -14.73 12.23 3.75
C GLU A 95 -16.03 11.62 3.21
N LEU A 96 -16.52 10.55 3.86
CA LEU A 96 -17.82 9.97 3.50
C LEU A 96 -18.96 10.98 3.71
N ARG A 97 -18.96 11.75 4.79
CA ARG A 97 -20.00 12.78 5.02
C ARG A 97 -19.96 13.85 3.93
N SER A 98 -18.77 14.36 3.62
CA SER A 98 -18.54 15.34 2.54
C SER A 98 -19.10 14.83 1.20
N TYR A 99 -18.77 13.59 0.83
CA TYR A 99 -19.31 12.95 -0.36
C TYR A 99 -20.84 12.88 -0.36
N LEU A 100 -21.45 12.39 0.73
CA LEU A 100 -22.91 12.26 0.82
C LEU A 100 -23.61 13.62 0.78
N GLU A 101 -23.01 14.67 1.36
CA GLU A 101 -23.51 16.05 1.31
C GLU A 101 -23.44 16.62 -0.11
N GLY A 102 -22.32 16.46 -0.81
CA GLY A 102 -22.18 16.85 -2.21
C GLY A 102 -23.23 16.18 -3.10
N ARG A 103 -23.44 14.87 -2.93
CA ARG A 103 -24.48 14.12 -3.66
C ARG A 103 -25.89 14.62 -3.36
N ARG A 104 -26.19 15.00 -2.12
CA ARG A 104 -27.50 15.59 -1.77
C ARG A 104 -27.69 16.96 -2.41
N ALA A 105 -26.64 17.79 -2.45
CA ALA A 105 -26.67 19.11 -3.09
C ALA A 105 -26.94 19.01 -4.60
N GLU A 106 -26.44 17.96 -5.26
CA GLU A 106 -26.73 17.63 -6.67
C GLU A 106 -28.14 17.07 -6.92
N GLY A 107 -28.99 16.98 -5.89
CA GLY A 107 -30.34 16.43 -6.00
C GLY A 107 -30.38 14.90 -6.16
N ALA A 108 -29.25 14.21 -5.98
CA ALA A 108 -29.23 12.76 -6.03
C ALA A 108 -29.94 12.17 -4.81
N ARG A 109 -30.79 11.16 -5.03
CA ARG A 109 -31.23 10.28 -3.95
C ARG A 109 -30.05 9.42 -3.55
N VAL A 110 -29.31 9.86 -2.54
CA VAL A 110 -28.19 9.10 -2.00
C VAL A 110 -28.74 7.84 -1.36
N PRO A 111 -28.38 6.65 -1.85
CA PRO A 111 -28.68 5.42 -1.14
C PRO A 111 -28.12 5.51 0.28
N LEU A 112 -29.00 5.52 1.28
CA LEU A 112 -28.60 5.38 2.67
C LEU A 112 -28.16 3.92 2.86
N GLY A 113 -26.86 3.67 2.76
CA GLY A 113 -26.29 2.34 2.95
C GLY A 113 -26.24 1.49 1.67
N LEU A 114 -25.45 0.41 1.76
CA LEU A 114 -25.25 -0.58 0.70
C LEU A 114 -26.58 -0.92 -0.01
N MET A 115 -26.67 -0.66 -1.32
CA MET A 115 -27.80 -1.10 -2.15
C MET A 115 -27.82 -2.62 -2.39
N ALA A 116 -26.85 -3.37 -1.83
CA ALA A 116 -26.95 -4.81 -1.65
C ALA A 116 -25.93 -5.26 -0.60
N THR A 117 -26.28 -5.30 0.67
CA THR A 117 -25.61 -6.27 1.56
C THR A 117 -25.99 -7.64 1.04
N SER A 118 -25.02 -8.35 0.46
CA SER A 118 -25.19 -9.77 0.17
C SER A 118 -25.66 -10.46 1.45
N ARG A 119 -26.49 -11.51 1.35
CA ARG A 119 -26.84 -12.35 2.52
C ARG A 119 -25.61 -12.91 3.25
N LEU A 120 -24.45 -12.85 2.61
CA LEU A 120 -23.17 -13.33 3.11
C LEU A 120 -22.39 -12.25 3.90
N ASP A 121 -22.88 -11.01 3.95
CA ASP A 121 -22.23 -9.89 4.61
C ASP A 121 -22.06 -10.14 6.12
N GLY A 122 -20.83 -10.01 6.62
CA GLY A 122 -20.46 -10.30 8.00
C GLY A 122 -20.43 -11.79 8.36
N THR A 123 -20.58 -12.70 7.39
CA THR A 123 -20.57 -14.15 7.61
C THR A 123 -19.25 -14.78 7.14
N ASP A 124 -18.98 -16.02 7.56
CA ASP A 124 -17.82 -16.79 7.08
C ASP A 124 -17.88 -17.10 5.57
N GLY A 125 -19.06 -16.99 4.95
CA GLY A 125 -19.26 -17.16 3.52
C GLY A 125 -18.98 -15.92 2.68
N PHE A 126 -18.58 -14.79 3.29
CA PHE A 126 -18.28 -13.57 2.56
C PHE A 126 -17.12 -13.79 1.58
N PRO A 127 -17.25 -13.42 0.28
CA PRO A 127 -16.20 -13.64 -0.71
C PRO A 127 -15.08 -12.59 -0.59
N VAL A 128 -14.27 -12.70 0.45
CA VAL A 128 -13.18 -11.76 0.80
C VAL A 128 -12.31 -11.41 -0.40
N GLN A 129 -11.83 -12.41 -1.16
CA GLN A 129 -10.91 -12.19 -2.27
C GLN A 129 -11.54 -11.37 -3.40
N SER A 130 -12.79 -11.66 -3.77
CA SER A 130 -13.48 -10.89 -4.79
C SER A 130 -13.80 -9.48 -4.31
N ALA A 131 -14.20 -9.32 -3.05
CA ALA A 131 -14.48 -8.00 -2.46
C ALA A 131 -13.21 -7.14 -2.38
N TYR A 132 -12.11 -7.73 -1.92
CA TYR A 132 -10.79 -7.10 -1.86
C TYR A 132 -10.34 -6.61 -3.24
N LYS A 133 -10.37 -7.47 -4.28
CA LYS A 133 -9.98 -7.05 -5.64
C LYS A 133 -10.89 -5.96 -6.21
N ALA A 134 -12.19 -6.07 -6.01
CA ALA A 134 -13.14 -5.06 -6.45
C ALA A 134 -12.90 -3.70 -5.78
N LEU A 135 -12.60 -3.73 -4.48
CA LEU A 135 -12.34 -2.53 -3.69
C LEU A 135 -10.96 -1.94 -4.00
N GLN A 136 -9.93 -2.77 -4.19
CA GLN A 136 -8.57 -2.37 -4.59
C GLN A 136 -8.61 -1.48 -5.84
N THR A 137 -9.31 -1.92 -6.90
CA THR A 137 -9.40 -1.13 -8.13
C THR A 137 -10.17 0.18 -7.92
N ARG A 138 -11.24 0.16 -7.10
CA ARG A 138 -12.03 1.35 -6.82
C ARG A 138 -11.27 2.35 -5.96
N CYS A 139 -10.50 1.87 -4.99
CA CYS A 139 -9.69 2.72 -4.12
C CYS A 139 -8.67 3.50 -4.92
N LEU A 140 -8.02 2.86 -5.90
CA LEU A 140 -7.08 3.53 -6.80
C LEU A 140 -7.72 4.75 -7.48
N SER A 141 -8.95 4.61 -8.01
CA SER A 141 -9.64 5.70 -8.72
C SER A 141 -10.12 6.84 -7.81
N TYR A 142 -10.30 6.60 -6.52
CA TYR A 142 -10.68 7.65 -5.56
C TYR A 142 -9.47 8.23 -4.83
N CYS A 143 -8.30 7.62 -4.94
CA CYS A 143 -7.12 8.00 -4.19
C CYS A 143 -6.51 9.27 -4.76
N THR A 144 -6.54 10.33 -3.97
CA THR A 144 -5.94 11.64 -4.24
C THR A 144 -4.42 11.57 -4.26
N LEU A 145 -3.83 10.58 -3.59
CA LEU A 145 -2.38 10.35 -3.60
C LEU A 145 -1.89 9.54 -4.80
N SER A 146 -2.80 9.00 -5.62
CA SER A 146 -2.46 8.25 -6.83
C SER A 146 -2.27 9.20 -8.03
N ASP A 147 -1.57 8.74 -9.07
CA ASP A 147 -1.52 9.46 -10.36
C ASP A 147 -2.66 9.02 -11.30
N SER A 148 -3.68 8.31 -10.80
CA SER A 148 -4.80 7.83 -11.62
C SER A 148 -5.64 9.00 -12.14
N HIS A 149 -6.18 8.88 -13.36
CA HIS A 149 -6.98 9.93 -13.97
C HIS A 149 -8.46 9.61 -13.83
N ASP A 150 -9.33 10.63 -13.78
CA ASP A 150 -10.79 10.45 -13.62
C ASP A 150 -11.42 9.56 -14.71
N ASP A 151 -10.79 9.48 -15.89
CA ASP A 151 -11.22 8.62 -16.99
C ASP A 151 -10.99 7.11 -16.72
N ASP A 152 -10.18 6.77 -15.71
CA ASP A 152 -9.85 5.39 -15.32
C ASP A 152 -10.83 4.80 -14.32
N VAL A 153 -11.88 5.53 -13.90
CA VAL A 153 -12.88 5.04 -12.94
C VAL A 153 -13.60 3.81 -13.52
N PRO A 154 -13.37 2.61 -12.99
CA PRO A 154 -14.01 1.41 -13.52
C PRO A 154 -15.52 1.50 -13.33
N LYS A 155 -16.26 0.99 -14.33
CA LYS A 155 -17.68 0.65 -14.19
C LYS A 155 -17.90 -0.20 -12.94
N ASP A 156 -19.13 -0.17 -12.41
CA ASP A 156 -19.58 -0.94 -11.25
C ASP A 156 -18.86 -2.29 -11.11
N GLN A 157 -18.03 -2.39 -10.07
CA GLN A 157 -17.23 -3.58 -9.78
C GLN A 157 -18.05 -4.54 -8.92
N ASN A 158 -18.38 -5.69 -9.52
CA ASN A 158 -19.18 -6.71 -8.88
C ASN A 158 -18.32 -7.61 -7.99
N ILE A 159 -18.83 -7.86 -6.79
CA ILE A 159 -18.36 -8.92 -5.92
C ILE A 159 -18.96 -10.22 -6.43
N MET A 160 -18.10 -11.18 -6.73
CA MET A 160 -18.45 -12.49 -7.25
C MET A 160 -18.46 -13.50 -6.10
N SER A 161 -19.48 -14.37 -6.08
CA SER A 161 -19.49 -15.57 -5.24
C SER A 161 -18.52 -16.63 -5.75
N SER A 162 -18.31 -17.69 -4.96
CA SER A 162 -17.46 -18.82 -5.33
C SER A 162 -17.92 -19.57 -6.59
N ASP A 163 -19.21 -19.52 -6.92
CA ASP A 163 -19.79 -20.07 -8.17
C ASP A 163 -19.76 -19.07 -9.34
N GLY A 164 -19.08 -17.93 -9.18
CA GLY A 164 -18.86 -16.96 -10.25
C GLY A 164 -20.09 -16.10 -10.58
N ARG A 165 -21.00 -15.90 -9.62
CA ARG A 165 -22.19 -15.05 -9.81
C ARG A 165 -22.00 -13.70 -9.11
N PRO A 166 -22.46 -12.58 -9.70
CA PRO A 166 -22.43 -11.30 -9.02
C PRO A 166 -23.43 -11.33 -7.86
N ILE A 167 -22.97 -11.01 -6.65
CA ILE A 167 -23.79 -11.00 -5.43
C ILE A 167 -23.95 -9.63 -4.78
N ALA A 168 -23.06 -8.69 -5.10
CA ALA A 168 -23.08 -7.31 -4.64
C ALA A 168 -22.18 -6.46 -5.55
N THR A 169 -22.23 -5.14 -5.36
CA THR A 169 -21.38 -4.18 -6.07
C THR A 169 -20.73 -3.26 -5.04
N VAL A 170 -19.47 -2.89 -5.26
CA VAL A 170 -18.78 -1.91 -4.41
C VAL A 170 -19.41 -0.53 -4.65
N THR A 171 -20.03 0.03 -3.61
CA THR A 171 -20.61 1.38 -3.71
C THR A 171 -19.51 2.45 -3.69
N PRO A 172 -19.73 3.63 -4.31
CA PRO A 172 -18.82 4.76 -4.18
C PRO A 172 -18.50 5.11 -2.73
N GLY A 173 -19.51 5.16 -1.85
CA GLY A 173 -19.32 5.50 -0.45
C GLY A 173 -18.41 4.52 0.31
N ALA A 174 -18.52 3.21 0.05
CA ALA A 174 -17.62 2.22 0.66
C ALA A 174 -16.19 2.35 0.13
N ALA A 175 -16.03 2.61 -1.17
CA ALA A 175 -14.71 2.83 -1.77
C ALA A 175 -14.04 4.09 -1.21
N ILE A 176 -14.75 5.22 -1.18
CA ILE A 176 -14.27 6.49 -0.61
C ILE A 176 -13.88 6.33 0.85
N TYR A 177 -14.72 5.67 1.65
CA TYR A 177 -14.42 5.43 3.06
C TYR A 177 -13.10 4.65 3.24
N VAL A 178 -12.90 3.60 2.44
CA VAL A 178 -11.68 2.78 2.53
C VAL A 178 -10.47 3.47 1.92
N THR A 179 -10.64 4.25 0.86
CA THR A 179 -9.58 5.11 0.33
C THR A 179 -9.07 6.06 1.40
N ALA A 180 -9.95 6.83 2.04
CA ALA A 180 -9.57 7.77 3.08
C ALA A 180 -8.84 7.09 4.27
N LEU A 181 -9.26 5.87 4.64
CA LEU A 181 -8.54 5.07 5.64
C LEU A 181 -7.10 4.76 5.23
N LEU A 182 -6.90 4.32 3.99
CA LEU A 182 -5.58 3.94 3.48
C LEU A 182 -4.69 5.17 3.24
N GLU A 183 -5.26 6.27 2.75
CA GLU A 183 -4.55 7.54 2.58
C GLU A 183 -4.05 8.07 3.91
N TYR A 184 -4.92 8.15 4.92
CA TYR A 184 -4.54 8.64 6.25
C TYR A 184 -3.36 7.83 6.83
N ILE A 185 -3.42 6.50 6.73
CA ILE A 185 -2.35 5.62 7.22
C ILE A 185 -1.07 5.78 6.37
N GLY A 186 -1.22 5.91 5.06
CA GLY A 186 -0.10 6.13 4.14
C GLY A 186 0.62 7.46 4.39
N GLU A 187 -0.13 8.54 4.59
CA GLU A 187 0.40 9.85 4.97
C GLU A 187 1.12 9.80 6.30
N HIS A 188 0.52 9.17 7.31
CA HIS A 188 1.14 9.00 8.63
C HIS A 188 2.49 8.26 8.53
N ILE A 189 2.57 7.20 7.72
CA ILE A 189 3.83 6.50 7.44
C ILE A 189 4.84 7.43 6.78
N LEU A 190 4.44 8.19 5.75
CA LEU A 190 5.34 9.12 5.05
C LEU A 190 5.82 10.27 5.94
N GLN A 191 4.99 10.77 6.85
CA GLN A 191 5.40 11.75 7.85
C GLN A 191 6.45 11.18 8.80
N ASN A 192 6.29 9.93 9.25
CA ASN A 192 7.33 9.25 10.04
C ASN A 192 8.62 9.05 9.24
N VAL A 193 8.52 8.70 7.95
CA VAL A 193 9.67 8.62 7.05
C VAL A 193 10.39 9.96 6.95
N SER A 194 9.67 11.08 6.79
CA SER A 194 10.27 12.43 6.80
C SER A 194 11.05 12.71 8.08
N ARG A 195 10.48 12.36 9.25
CA ARG A 195 11.15 12.54 10.56
C ARG A 195 12.45 11.74 10.66
N VAL A 196 12.46 10.50 10.19
CA VAL A 196 13.67 9.66 10.17
C VAL A 196 14.75 10.27 9.26
N ILE A 197 14.35 10.71 8.08
CA ILE A 197 15.26 11.30 7.10
C ILE A 197 15.87 12.60 7.61
N GLU A 198 15.08 13.43 8.27
CA GLU A 198 15.56 14.66 8.92
C GLU A 198 16.58 14.36 10.01
N ARG A 199 16.28 13.37 10.87
CA ARG A 199 17.19 12.90 11.93
C ARG A 199 18.52 12.40 11.35
N ASP A 200 18.46 11.63 10.27
CA ASP A 200 19.62 10.95 9.68
C ASP A 200 20.32 11.80 8.61
N ASN A 201 19.78 13.00 8.35
CA ASN A 201 20.26 13.98 7.38
C ASN A 201 20.39 13.42 5.94
N SER A 202 19.45 12.57 5.52
CA SER A 202 19.45 11.93 4.19
C SER A 202 18.72 12.75 3.12
N ASP A 203 19.23 12.77 1.89
CA ASP A 203 18.54 13.39 0.74
C ASP A 203 17.53 12.43 0.05
N GLU A 204 17.52 11.16 0.46
CA GLU A 204 16.70 10.10 -0.11
C GLU A 204 15.99 9.30 1.00
N ALA A 205 14.71 9.00 0.79
CA ALA A 205 13.93 8.05 1.56
C ALA A 205 14.19 6.62 1.05
N SER A 206 15.05 5.91 1.77
CA SER A 206 15.42 4.53 1.50
C SER A 206 14.52 3.53 2.23
N LEU A 207 14.68 2.25 1.88
CA LEU A 207 13.96 1.17 2.54
C LEU A 207 14.33 1.03 4.03
N TYR A 208 15.52 1.50 4.42
CA TYR A 208 15.94 1.55 5.82
C TYR A 208 15.14 2.59 6.61
N ASP A 209 14.89 3.75 6.00
CA ASP A 209 14.13 4.85 6.61
C ASP A 209 12.67 4.45 6.80
N LEU A 210 12.07 3.78 5.80
CA LEU A 210 10.73 3.19 5.91
C LEU A 210 10.65 2.14 7.01
N ARG A 211 11.63 1.24 7.09
CA ARG A 211 11.68 0.23 8.17
C ARG A 211 11.76 0.91 9.54
N ALA A 212 12.65 1.89 9.70
CA ALA A 212 12.78 2.65 10.95
C ALA A 212 11.47 3.35 11.31
N ALA A 213 10.89 4.10 10.37
CA ALA A 213 9.63 4.82 10.53
C ALA A 213 8.48 3.93 11.02
N ILE A 214 8.36 2.69 10.51
CA ILE A 214 7.31 1.76 10.92
C ILE A 214 7.63 1.06 12.25
N THR A 215 8.89 0.69 12.48
CA THR A 215 9.28 -0.09 13.67
C THR A 215 9.43 0.77 14.92
N GLU A 216 9.78 2.04 14.77
CA GLU A 216 9.83 3.04 15.85
C GLU A 216 8.44 3.56 16.24
N ASP A 217 7.42 3.35 15.39
CA ASP A 217 6.03 3.75 15.66
C ASP A 217 5.28 2.67 16.47
N GLU A 218 4.94 3.00 17.72
CA GLU A 218 4.22 2.13 18.65
C GLU A 218 2.82 1.73 18.15
N GLN A 219 2.21 2.52 17.27
CA GLN A 219 0.88 2.29 16.72
C GLN A 219 0.93 1.35 15.50
N LEU A 220 1.95 1.46 14.65
CA LEU A 220 2.09 0.64 13.45
C LEU A 220 2.83 -0.67 13.67
N ASN A 221 3.87 -0.69 14.51
CA ASN A 221 4.74 -1.84 14.70
C ASN A 221 3.99 -3.14 15.10
N PRO A 222 2.98 -3.11 16.02
CA PRO A 222 2.22 -4.31 16.37
C PRO A 222 1.44 -4.95 15.21
N LEU A 223 1.01 -4.15 14.24
CA LEU A 223 0.39 -4.63 13.00
C LEU A 223 1.47 -5.13 12.04
N PHE A 224 2.48 -4.30 11.76
CA PHE A 224 3.54 -4.60 10.80
C PHE A 224 4.26 -5.91 11.09
N THR A 225 4.45 -6.24 12.37
CA THR A 225 5.08 -7.51 12.78
C THR A 225 4.33 -8.76 12.35
N LYS A 226 3.03 -8.65 12.03
CA LYS A 226 2.14 -9.75 11.60
C LYS A 226 1.94 -9.82 10.08
N LEU A 227 2.38 -8.81 9.35
CA LEU A 227 2.20 -8.72 7.90
C LEU A 227 3.34 -9.45 7.16
N SER A 228 3.00 -10.05 6.01
CA SER A 228 3.96 -10.74 5.14
C SER A 228 4.93 -9.76 4.44
N ILE A 229 4.49 -8.52 4.17
CA ILE A 229 5.32 -7.46 3.59
C ILE A 229 6.57 -7.15 4.43
N ARG A 230 6.53 -7.42 5.75
CA ARG A 230 7.70 -7.29 6.63
C ARG A 230 8.82 -8.24 6.23
N SER A 231 8.49 -9.50 5.95
CA SER A 231 9.48 -10.50 5.53
C SER A 231 10.07 -10.14 4.18
N GLU A 232 9.26 -9.60 3.28
CA GLU A 232 9.71 -9.13 1.97
C GLU A 232 10.63 -7.89 2.10
N MET A 233 10.26 -6.91 2.93
CA MET A 233 11.12 -5.77 3.24
C MET A 233 12.48 -6.20 3.80
N ALA A 234 12.48 -7.14 4.76
CA ALA A 234 13.72 -7.67 5.33
C ALA A 234 14.59 -8.37 4.28
N ARG A 235 13.99 -9.23 3.45
CA ARG A 235 14.68 -9.93 2.35
C ARG A 235 15.36 -8.95 1.41
N ARG A 236 14.69 -7.85 1.05
CA ARG A 236 15.25 -6.85 0.13
C ARG A 236 16.37 -6.04 0.76
N ILE A 237 16.26 -5.69 2.04
CA ILE A 237 17.35 -5.07 2.79
C ILE A 237 18.59 -5.99 2.77
N ASP A 238 18.43 -7.29 3.05
CA ASP A 238 19.55 -8.25 3.04
C ASP A 238 20.25 -8.33 1.67
N VAL A 239 19.48 -8.27 0.57
CA VAL A 239 20.01 -8.24 -0.79
C VAL A 239 20.81 -6.95 -1.05
N LEU A 240 20.29 -5.79 -0.63
CA LEU A 240 20.95 -4.50 -0.76
C LEU A 240 22.25 -4.44 0.05
N GLU A 241 22.25 -4.95 1.28
CA GLU A 241 23.45 -5.03 2.12
C GLU A 241 24.52 -5.95 1.53
N SER A 242 24.11 -7.11 1.02
CA SER A 242 25.02 -8.07 0.39
C SER A 242 25.69 -7.48 -0.85
N ARG A 243 24.96 -6.68 -1.63
CA ARG A 243 25.53 -5.92 -2.77
C ARG A 243 26.55 -4.89 -2.29
N ARG A 244 26.24 -4.13 -1.23
CA ARG A 244 27.14 -3.11 -0.68
C ARG A 244 28.45 -3.72 -0.16
N ARG A 245 28.39 -4.89 0.47
CA ARG A 245 29.59 -5.64 0.90
C ARG A 245 30.47 -6.04 -0.29
N LYS A 246 29.86 -6.66 -1.32
CA LYS A 246 30.58 -7.11 -2.52
C LYS A 246 31.30 -5.98 -3.26
N ILE A 247 30.65 -4.82 -3.43
CA ILE A 247 31.26 -3.64 -4.08
C ILE A 247 32.47 -3.15 -3.27
N THR A 248 32.37 -3.18 -1.94
CA THR A 248 33.44 -2.74 -1.05
C THR A 248 34.65 -3.67 -1.14
N GLU A 249 34.41 -4.98 -1.18
CA GLU A 249 35.44 -6.02 -1.32
C GLU A 249 36.13 -5.98 -2.70
N ASP A 250 35.35 -5.87 -3.79
CA ASP A 250 35.86 -5.77 -5.15
C ASP A 250 36.65 -4.46 -5.39
N GLY A 251 36.21 -3.35 -4.76
CA GLY A 251 36.89 -2.06 -4.80
C GLY A 251 38.21 -2.05 -4.03
N ALA A 252 38.29 -2.75 -2.91
CA ALA A 252 39.52 -2.91 -2.13
C ALA A 252 40.58 -3.74 -2.89
N GLY A 253 40.18 -4.66 -3.76
CA GLY A 253 41.08 -5.51 -4.53
C GLY A 253 41.72 -4.87 -5.77
N ARG A 254 41.17 -3.76 -6.30
CA ARG A 254 41.62 -3.18 -7.59
C ARG A 254 42.38 -1.85 -7.49
N GLY A 255 42.56 -1.26 -6.31
CA GLY A 255 43.25 0.03 -6.19
C GLY A 255 42.62 1.16 -7.01
N VAL A 256 41.39 0.97 -7.48
CA VAL A 256 40.62 1.96 -8.21
C VAL A 256 40.13 2.95 -7.16
N ARG A 257 40.69 4.16 -7.20
CA ARG A 257 40.12 5.30 -6.48
C ARG A 257 38.63 5.30 -6.75
N SER A 258 37.86 5.19 -5.65
CA SER A 258 36.41 5.36 -5.60
C SER A 258 35.97 6.35 -6.67
N ASP A 259 35.53 5.84 -7.82
CA ASP A 259 34.82 6.65 -8.80
C ASP A 259 33.62 7.15 -8.02
N ALA A 260 33.64 8.45 -7.71
CA ALA A 260 32.62 9.10 -6.92
C ALA A 260 31.29 8.61 -7.48
N ARG A 261 30.50 7.96 -6.60
CA ARG A 261 29.13 7.48 -6.87
C ARG A 261 28.58 8.32 -8.01
N VAL A 262 28.42 7.75 -9.21
CA VAL A 262 27.74 8.46 -10.29
C VAL A 262 26.35 8.70 -9.74
N VAL A 263 26.17 9.88 -9.14
CA VAL A 263 24.90 10.34 -8.60
C VAL A 263 24.04 10.43 -9.83
N LYS A 264 23.14 9.44 -10.01
CA LYS A 264 22.17 9.48 -11.11
C LYS A 264 21.51 10.87 -11.02
N PRO A 265 21.52 11.66 -12.11
CA PRO A 265 20.85 12.94 -12.13
C PRO A 265 19.40 12.77 -11.69
N TRP A 266 18.87 13.78 -11.02
CA TRP A 266 17.51 13.77 -10.48
C TRP A 266 16.49 13.25 -11.49
N HIS A 267 15.73 12.25 -11.08
CA HIS A 267 14.59 11.77 -11.83
C HIS A 267 13.51 11.27 -10.86
N VAL A 268 12.25 11.54 -11.19
CA VAL A 268 11.11 10.92 -10.52
C VAL A 268 11.10 9.43 -10.91
N PRO A 269 10.97 8.48 -9.97
CA PRO A 269 10.86 7.07 -10.30
C PRO A 269 9.89 6.83 -11.46
N THR A 270 10.39 6.19 -12.52
CA THR A 270 9.61 5.80 -13.69
C THR A 270 9.06 4.40 -13.54
N GLU A 271 8.12 4.05 -14.42
CA GLU A 271 7.65 2.67 -14.60
C GLU A 271 8.81 1.67 -14.74
N ASN A 272 9.89 2.03 -15.46
CA ASN A 272 11.09 1.19 -15.54
C ASN A 272 11.80 1.01 -14.19
N ASP A 273 11.85 2.04 -13.35
CA ASP A 273 12.46 1.94 -12.02
C ASP A 273 11.58 1.07 -11.10
N PHE A 274 10.25 1.12 -11.27
CA PHE A 274 9.33 0.21 -10.60
C PHE A 274 9.45 -1.23 -11.10
N ASP A 275 9.63 -1.45 -12.40
CA ASP A 275 9.88 -2.79 -12.97
C ASP A 275 11.21 -3.37 -12.46
N GLU A 276 12.27 -2.55 -12.38
CA GLU A 276 13.56 -2.95 -11.80
C GLU A 276 13.41 -3.30 -10.32
N ALA A 277 12.60 -2.54 -9.57
CA ALA A 277 12.29 -2.84 -8.18
C ALA A 277 11.41 -4.10 -8.05
N ALA A 278 10.35 -4.24 -8.83
CA ALA A 278 9.37 -5.33 -8.72
C ALA A 278 9.92 -6.67 -9.22
N GLY A 279 10.86 -6.65 -10.16
CA GLY A 279 11.41 -7.85 -10.78
C GLY A 279 12.15 -8.77 -9.80
N PRO A 280 12.08 -10.12 -9.98
CA PRO A 280 12.93 -11.06 -9.25
C PRO A 280 14.42 -10.89 -9.62
N ASN A 281 14.68 -10.20 -10.72
CA ASN A 281 15.99 -9.92 -11.26
C ASN A 281 16.48 -8.52 -10.85
N LEU A 282 16.87 -8.38 -9.58
CA LEU A 282 17.96 -7.46 -9.20
C LEU A 282 19.31 -7.84 -9.87
N PHE A 283 19.28 -8.85 -10.75
CA PHE A 283 20.36 -9.33 -11.59
C PHE A 283 19.96 -9.23 -13.06
N SER A 284 20.30 -8.09 -13.66
CA SER A 284 20.84 -8.12 -15.00
C SER A 284 22.09 -7.27 -14.99
N SER A 285 23.25 -7.90 -14.84
CA SER A 285 24.46 -7.35 -15.43
C SER A 285 24.23 -7.26 -16.93
N LYS A 286 23.66 -6.14 -17.41
CA LYS A 286 23.90 -5.72 -18.78
C LYS A 286 25.40 -5.44 -18.85
N ARG A 287 26.14 -6.47 -19.26
CA ARG A 287 27.46 -6.29 -19.86
C ARG A 287 27.27 -5.23 -20.93
N ILE A 288 27.94 -4.10 -20.75
CA ILE A 288 28.37 -3.28 -21.85
C ILE A 288 29.25 -4.19 -22.70
N SER A 289 28.68 -4.75 -23.77
CA SER A 289 29.47 -5.22 -24.90
C SER A 289 29.34 -4.16 -25.98
N HIS A 290 30.31 -3.25 -25.99
CA HIS A 290 30.74 -2.64 -27.23
C HIS A 290 31.28 -3.76 -28.12
N PHE A 291 30.67 -3.96 -29.29
CA PHE A 291 31.33 -4.16 -30.57
C PHE A 291 30.35 -3.72 -31.67
#